data_AF-A0A8B8FN71-F1
#
_entry.id   AF-A0A8B8FN71-F1
#
_cell.length_a   1.000
_cell.length_b   1.000
_cell.length_c   1.000
_cell.angle_alpha   90.00
_cell.angle_beta   90.00
_cell.angle_gamma   90.00
#
_symmetry.space_group_name_H-M   'P 1'
#
loop_
_entity.id
_entity.type
_entity.pdbx_description
1 polymer ?
#
loop_
_entity_poly.entity_id
_entity_poly.type
_entity_poly.pdbx_seq_one_letter_code
_entity_poly.pdbx_strand_id
1 'polypeptide(L)'
;MDSLKDKYGEHFDFAILRSELSIIYSSTEFHKANIHELWMYLKSTDLSDSLPQVTKLASLIVTIPATSAGAERSFSCLKRIKTHLRNSQSQNRLSDLSLLTIEKRLLTTLQNQNSFYDDVIDEFTKKTRRIDLTYK
;
A
#
# COMPACT_ATOMS: atom_id res chain seq x y z
N MET A 1 17.38 10.36 -17.44
CA MET A 1 18.51 9.78 -16.69
C MET A 1 19.01 10.76 -15.62
N ASP A 2 19.08 12.06 -15.91
CA ASP A 2 19.59 13.05 -14.95
C ASP A 2 18.71 13.21 -13.71
N SER A 3 17.38 13.15 -13.82
CA SER A 3 16.48 13.22 -12.65
C SER A 3 16.57 12.01 -11.71
N LEU A 4 16.97 10.83 -12.22
CA LEU A 4 17.21 9.64 -11.39
C LEU A 4 18.57 9.73 -10.71
N LYS A 5 19.57 10.27 -11.42
CA LYS A 5 20.91 10.54 -10.90
C LYS A 5 20.92 11.60 -9.80
N ASP A 6 20.09 12.62 -9.94
CA ASP A 6 19.97 13.72 -8.98
C ASP A 6 19.26 13.30 -7.68
N LYS A 7 18.26 12.40 -7.76
CA LYS A 7 17.49 11.95 -6.57
C LYS A 7 17.93 10.63 -5.96
N TYR A 8 18.46 9.70 -6.77
CA TYR A 8 18.77 8.33 -6.35
C TYR A 8 20.19 7.91 -6.76
N GLY A 9 21.07 8.88 -7.00
CA GLY A 9 22.42 8.67 -7.52
C GLY A 9 23.29 7.71 -6.69
N GLU A 10 23.09 7.66 -5.38
CA GLU A 10 23.83 6.77 -4.47
C GLU A 10 23.31 5.32 -4.46
N HIS A 11 22.11 5.08 -4.99
CA HIS A 11 21.44 3.78 -4.89
C HIS A 11 21.57 2.92 -6.14
N PHE A 12 22.07 3.48 -7.24
CA PHE A 12 22.16 2.79 -8.53
C PHE A 12 23.55 2.92 -9.15
N ASP A 13 24.09 1.81 -9.64
CA ASP A 13 25.24 1.84 -10.53
C ASP A 13 24.75 2.11 -11.96
N PHE A 14 24.97 3.34 -12.44
CA PHE A 14 24.48 3.77 -13.75
C PHE A 14 25.20 3.09 -14.92
N ALA A 15 26.44 2.63 -14.74
CA ALA A 15 27.17 1.93 -15.80
C ALA A 15 26.56 0.55 -16.02
N ILE A 16 26.33 -0.18 -14.92
CA ILE A 16 25.69 -1.49 -14.94
C ILE A 16 24.22 -1.36 -15.39
N LEU A 17 23.49 -0.39 -14.84
CA LEU A 17 22.09 -0.14 -15.19
C LEU A 17 21.89 0.12 -16.69
N ARG A 18 22.80 0.83 -17.35
CA ARG A 18 22.70 1.07 -18.80
C ARG A 18 22.90 -0.22 -19.61
N SER A 19 23.84 -1.05 -19.21
CA SER A 19 24.06 -2.35 -19.84
C SER A 19 22.86 -3.28 -19.64
N GLU A 20 22.34 -3.36 -18.42
CA GLU A 20 21.15 -4.17 -18.10
C GLU A 20 19.89 -3.67 -18.83
N LEU A 21 19.67 -2.35 -18.89
CA LEU A 21 18.57 -1.77 -19.66
C LEU A 21 18.71 -2.07 -21.14
N SER A 22 19.93 -2.00 -21.70
CA SER A 22 20.16 -2.37 -23.10
C SER A 22 19.75 -3.82 -23.36
N ILE A 23 20.10 -4.75 -22.46
CA ILE A 23 19.72 -6.17 -22.58
C ILE A 23 18.19 -6.31 -22.59
N ILE A 24 17.50 -5.64 -21.67
CA ILE A 24 16.03 -5.69 -21.56
C ILE A 24 15.33 -5.09 -22.77
N TYR A 25 15.83 -3.98 -23.32
CA TYR A 25 15.25 -3.38 -24.53
C TYR A 25 15.57 -4.19 -25.79
N SER A 26 16.70 -4.90 -25.83
CA SER A 26 17.09 -5.73 -26.96
C SER A 26 16.37 -7.08 -27.02
N SER A 27 15.80 -7.55 -25.92
CA SER A 27 15.11 -8.84 -25.86
C SER A 27 13.59 -8.67 -25.78
N THR A 28 12.89 -9.35 -26.69
CA THR A 28 11.43 -9.36 -26.76
C THR A 28 10.78 -10.10 -25.59
N GLU A 29 11.57 -10.88 -24.84
CA GLU A 29 11.14 -11.62 -23.65
C GLU A 29 10.62 -10.70 -22.52
N PHE A 30 11.20 -9.49 -22.42
CA PHE A 30 10.85 -8.49 -21.42
C PHE A 30 9.86 -7.42 -21.92
N HIS A 31 9.39 -7.52 -23.17
CA HIS A 31 8.30 -6.69 -23.67
C HIS A 31 6.97 -7.19 -23.09
N LYS A 32 6.76 -6.99 -21.79
CA LYS A 32 5.48 -7.22 -21.11
C LYS A 32 4.61 -5.97 -21.20
N ALA A 33 3.29 -6.15 -21.12
CA ALA A 33 2.34 -5.04 -21.25
C ALA A 33 2.39 -4.07 -20.07
N ASN A 34 2.86 -4.52 -18.90
CA ASN A 34 2.90 -3.74 -17.67
C ASN A 34 4.24 -3.90 -16.93
N ILE A 35 4.75 -2.82 -16.35
CA ILE A 35 5.95 -2.82 -15.48
C ILE A 35 5.77 -3.77 -14.29
N HIS A 36 4.54 -3.95 -13.81
CA HIS A 36 4.22 -4.89 -12.74
C HIS A 36 4.39 -6.35 -13.17
N GLU A 37 3.98 -6.70 -14.40
CA GLU A 37 4.19 -8.04 -14.95
C GLU A 37 5.66 -8.31 -15.21
N LEU A 38 6.40 -7.31 -15.71
CA LEU A 38 7.85 -7.38 -15.85
C LEU A 38 8.54 -7.62 -14.50
N TRP A 39 8.14 -6.87 -13.46
CA TRP A 39 8.68 -7.05 -12.12
C TRP A 39 8.37 -8.43 -11.52
N MET A 40 7.13 -8.91 -11.68
CA MET A 40 6.77 -10.28 -11.25
C MET A 40 7.57 -11.33 -12.01
N TYR A 41 7.77 -11.16 -13.31
CA TYR A 41 8.57 -12.07 -14.13
C TYR A 41 10.03 -12.11 -13.64
N LEU A 42 10.67 -10.94 -13.48
CA LEU A 42 12.04 -10.82 -12.95
C LEU A 42 12.20 -11.48 -11.58
N LYS A 43 11.18 -11.39 -10.73
CA LYS A 43 11.17 -12.01 -9.41
C LYS A 43 10.93 -13.52 -9.45
N SER A 44 10.17 -14.02 -10.43
CA SER A 44 9.84 -15.44 -10.56
C SER A 44 10.93 -16.28 -11.22
N THR A 45 11.85 -15.65 -11.95
CA THR A 45 12.88 -16.32 -12.74
C THR A 45 14.28 -16.23 -12.12
N ASP A 46 14.41 -15.81 -10.85
CA ASP A 46 15.67 -15.51 -10.15
C ASP A 46 16.62 -14.56 -10.92
N LEU A 47 16.09 -13.85 -11.93
CA LEU A 47 16.81 -12.81 -12.66
C LEU A 47 17.09 -11.58 -11.80
N SER A 48 16.58 -11.54 -10.56
CA SER A 48 16.96 -10.57 -9.54
C SER A 48 18.47 -10.56 -9.28
N ASP A 49 19.12 -11.71 -9.38
CA ASP A 49 20.56 -11.83 -9.11
C ASP A 49 21.40 -11.52 -10.36
N SER A 50 20.83 -11.78 -11.55
CA SER A 50 21.49 -11.49 -12.83
C SER A 50 21.34 -10.04 -13.29
N LEU A 51 20.25 -9.37 -12.90
CA LEU A 51 19.91 -7.99 -13.27
C LEU A 51 19.49 -7.18 -12.02
N PRO A 52 20.41 -6.99 -11.06
CA PRO A 52 20.09 -6.37 -9.78
C PRO A 52 19.66 -4.89 -9.92
N GLN A 53 20.24 -4.14 -10.86
CA GLN A 53 19.95 -2.71 -10.99
C GLN A 53 18.57 -2.47 -11.61
N VAL A 54 18.21 -3.24 -12.63
CA VAL A 54 16.88 -3.13 -13.24
C VAL A 54 15.80 -3.71 -12.33
N THR A 55 16.06 -4.80 -11.62
CA THR A 55 15.10 -5.32 -10.63
C THR A 55 14.82 -4.27 -9.53
N LYS A 56 15.86 -3.58 -9.05
CA LYS A 56 15.71 -2.48 -8.09
C LYS A 56 14.95 -1.30 -8.68
N LEU A 57 15.20 -0.95 -9.94
CA LEU A 57 14.48 0.13 -10.63
C LEU A 57 13.00 -0.23 -10.85
N ALA A 58 12.71 -1.44 -11.30
CA ALA A 58 11.35 -1.94 -11.49
C ALA A 58 10.60 -1.99 -10.15
N SER A 59 11.27 -2.43 -9.07
CA SER A 59 10.69 -2.37 -7.72
C SER A 59 10.37 -0.94 -7.31
N LEU A 60 11.29 0.00 -7.53
CA LEU A 60 11.06 1.42 -7.21
C LEU A 60 9.85 1.97 -7.96
N ILE A 61 9.71 1.64 -9.25
CA ILE A 61 8.59 2.09 -10.09
C ILE A 61 7.26 1.45 -9.68
N VAL A 62 7.27 0.19 -9.20
CA VAL A 62 6.07 -0.48 -8.69
C VAL A 62 5.70 0.03 -7.29
N THR A 63 6.69 0.34 -6.45
CA THR A 63 6.49 0.82 -5.08
C THR A 63 6.07 2.29 -5.01
N ILE A 64 6.69 3.15 -5.82
CA ILE A 64 6.21 4.52 -6.00
C ILE A 64 4.99 4.41 -6.91
N PRO A 65 3.75 4.57 -6.40
CA PRO A 65 2.61 4.48 -7.27
C PRO A 65 2.77 5.55 -8.36
N ALA A 66 2.90 5.12 -9.62
CA ALA A 66 3.00 6.03 -10.76
C ALA A 66 1.76 6.95 -10.87
N THR A 67 0.71 6.66 -10.10
CA THR A 67 -0.53 7.42 -10.03
C THR A 67 -0.84 7.84 -8.60
N SER A 68 -1.20 9.11 -8.42
CA SER A 68 -1.78 9.64 -7.18
C SER A 68 -3.13 9.00 -6.82
N ALA A 69 -3.71 8.21 -7.73
CA ALA A 69 -5.04 7.61 -7.61
C ALA A 69 -5.25 6.81 -6.30
N GLY A 70 -4.22 6.12 -5.80
CA GLY A 70 -4.30 5.41 -4.51
C GLY A 70 -4.49 6.38 -3.33
N ALA A 71 -3.66 7.41 -3.26
CA ALA A 71 -3.76 8.45 -2.24
C ALA A 71 -5.06 9.27 -2.38
N GLU A 72 -5.43 9.64 -3.61
CA GLU A 72 -6.68 10.36 -3.91
C GLU A 72 -7.92 9.56 -3.51
N ARG A 73 -7.93 8.24 -3.75
CA ARG A 73 -9.01 7.35 -3.31
C ARG A 73 -9.09 7.33 -1.78
N SER A 74 -7.96 7.25 -1.07
CA SER A 74 -7.92 7.31 0.39
C SER A 74 -8.40 8.67 0.93
N PHE A 75 -7.97 9.79 0.35
CA PHE A 75 -8.44 11.12 0.73
C PHE A 75 -9.91 11.35 0.41
N SER A 76 -10.41 10.82 -0.72
CA SER A 76 -11.82 10.86 -1.08
C SER A 76 -12.68 10.04 -0.11
N CYS A 77 -12.20 8.86 0.30
CA CYS A 77 -12.83 8.05 1.33
C CYS A 77 -12.88 8.79 2.67
N LEU A 78 -11.75 9.35 3.12
CA LEU A 78 -11.66 10.17 4.33
C LEU A 78 -12.63 11.36 4.29
N LYS A 79 -12.72 12.05 3.15
CA LYS A 79 -13.67 13.15 2.94
C LYS A 79 -15.11 12.67 3.09
N ARG A 80 -15.49 11.52 2.51
CA ARG A 80 -16.82 10.93 2.67
C ARG A 80 -17.13 10.58 4.12
N ILE A 81 -16.19 9.98 4.84
CA ILE A 81 -16.34 9.64 6.27
C ILE A 81 -16.55 10.91 7.10
N LYS A 82 -15.72 11.94 6.87
CA LYS A 82 -15.82 13.23 7.54
C LYS A 82 -17.17 13.92 7.28
N THR A 83 -17.62 13.93 6.03
CA THR A 83 -18.94 14.48 5.66
C THR A 83 -20.09 13.70 6.28
N HIS A 84 -20.03 12.37 6.26
CA HIS A 84 -21.07 11.52 6.81
C HIS A 84 -21.20 11.67 8.33
N LEU A 85 -20.07 11.83 9.03
CA LEU A 85 -20.07 11.91 10.49
C LEU A 85 -20.44 13.27 11.06
N ARG A 86 -20.28 14.39 10.31
CA ARG A 86 -20.62 15.82 10.56
C ARG A 86 -20.30 16.42 11.96
N ASN A 87 -19.97 15.60 12.94
CA ASN A 87 -19.62 15.93 14.31
C ASN A 87 -18.11 16.09 14.41
N SER A 88 -17.65 17.00 15.27
CA SER A 88 -16.24 17.15 15.65
C SER A 88 -15.72 15.84 16.23
N GLN A 89 -15.14 15.01 15.37
CA GLN A 89 -14.45 13.77 15.72
C GLN A 89 -12.98 14.09 15.99
N SER A 90 -12.41 13.46 17.01
CA SER A 90 -10.96 13.46 17.23
C SER A 90 -10.24 12.83 16.04
N GLN A 91 -9.06 13.33 15.68
CA GLN A 91 -8.27 12.82 14.55
C GLN A 91 -8.02 11.31 14.63
N ASN A 92 -7.77 10.77 15.83
CA ASN A 92 -7.51 9.34 16.03
C ASN A 92 -8.68 8.48 15.55
N ARG A 93 -9.90 8.77 16.03
CA ARG A 93 -11.12 8.05 15.61
C ARG A 93 -11.39 8.14 14.11
N LEU A 94 -11.08 9.29 13.50
CA LEU A 94 -11.25 9.48 12.07
C LEU A 94 -10.24 8.64 11.27
N SER A 95 -8.98 8.60 11.72
CA SER A 95 -7.95 7.74 11.13
C SER A 95 -8.31 6.26 11.26
N ASP A 96 -8.74 5.81 12.43
CA ASP A 96 -9.14 4.42 12.68
C ASP A 96 -10.29 4.00 11.77
N LEU A 97 -11.32 4.85 11.64
CA LEU A 97 -12.46 4.55 10.78
C LEU A 97 -12.10 4.56 9.28
N SER A 98 -11.17 5.43 8.90
CA SER A 98 -10.65 5.47 7.53
C SER A 98 -9.87 4.20 7.21
N LEU A 99 -9.05 3.72 8.14
CA LEU A 99 -8.34 2.46 8.03
C LEU A 99 -9.33 1.28 7.88
N LEU A 100 -10.35 1.20 8.73
CA LEU A 100 -11.40 0.17 8.63
C LEU A 100 -12.13 0.23 7.27
N THR A 101 -12.34 1.42 6.72
CA THR A 101 -13.03 1.57 5.43
C THR A 101 -12.15 1.19 4.24
N ILE A 102 -10.86 1.53 4.29
CA ILE A 102 -9.88 1.13 3.27
C ILE A 102 -9.70 -0.39 3.29
N GLU A 103 -9.55 -0.96 4.49
CA GLU A 103 -9.37 -2.41 4.71
C GLU A 103 -10.68 -3.18 4.83
N LYS A 104 -11.78 -2.64 4.27
CA LYS A 104 -13.10 -3.27 4.34
C LYS A 104 -13.10 -4.72 3.84
N ARG A 105 -12.30 -5.02 2.81
CA ARG A 105 -12.16 -6.39 2.28
C ARG A 105 -11.56 -7.34 3.31
N LEU A 106 -10.49 -6.91 3.99
CA LEU A 106 -9.87 -7.68 5.06
C LEU A 106 -10.86 -7.91 6.21
N LEU A 107 -11.59 -6.87 6.61
CA LEU A 107 -12.65 -6.99 7.62
C LEU A 107 -13.71 -8.01 7.22
N THR A 108 -14.16 -8.03 5.96
CA THR A 108 -15.12 -9.04 5.50
C THR A 108 -14.55 -10.45 5.58
N THR A 109 -13.26 -10.64 5.27
CA THR A 109 -12.59 -11.95 5.44
C THR A 109 -12.50 -12.35 6.92
N LEU A 110 -12.18 -11.41 7.80
CA LEU A 110 -12.10 -11.64 9.26
C LEU A 110 -13.47 -11.93 9.86
N GLN A 111 -14.52 -11.23 9.42
CA GLN A 111 -15.90 -11.47 9.85
C GLN A 111 -16.42 -12.87 9.50
N ASN A 112 -15.87 -13.49 8.44
CA ASN A 112 -16.19 -14.87 8.08
C ASN A 112 -15.51 -15.90 9.02
N GLN A 113 -14.59 -15.47 9.88
CA GLN A 113 -14.04 -16.31 10.94
C GLN A 113 -14.99 -16.28 12.15
N ASN A 114 -15.37 -17.46 12.64
CA ASN A 114 -16.37 -17.59 13.71
C ASN A 114 -15.99 -16.88 15.02
N SER A 115 -14.69 -16.66 15.33
CA SER A 115 -14.26 -16.04 16.59
C SER A 115 -14.24 -14.51 16.58
N PHE A 116 -14.25 -13.87 15.40
CA PHE A 116 -13.97 -12.44 15.30
C PHE A 116 -14.95 -11.57 16.12
N TYR A 117 -16.25 -11.90 16.10
CA TYR A 117 -17.24 -11.16 16.85
C TYR A 117 -17.09 -11.36 18.36
N ASP A 118 -16.79 -12.58 18.81
CA ASP A 118 -16.58 -12.88 20.23
C ASP A 118 -15.36 -12.15 20.77
N ASP A 119 -14.26 -12.13 20.02
CA ASP A 119 -13.02 -11.42 20.37
C ASP A 119 -13.25 -9.90 20.47
N VAL A 120 -14.01 -9.34 19.52
CA VAL A 120 -14.38 -7.91 19.54
C VAL A 120 -15.28 -7.61 20.73
N ILE A 121 -16.25 -8.47 21.04
CA ILE A 121 -17.15 -8.28 22.19
C ILE A 121 -16.35 -8.32 23.50
N ASP A 122 -15.46 -9.31 23.67
CA ASP A 122 -14.59 -9.42 24.84
C ASP A 122 -13.75 -8.15 25.03
N GLU A 123 -13.13 -7.64 23.96
CA GLU A 123 -12.33 -6.42 24.01
C GLU A 123 -13.17 -5.18 24.37
N PHE A 124 -14.41 -5.09 23.89
CA PHE A 124 -15.31 -4.00 24.25
C PHE A 124 -15.81 -4.08 25.69
N THR A 125 -15.96 -5.29 26.26
CA THR A 125 -16.39 -5.48 27.66
C THR A 125 -15.29 -5.15 28.67
N LYS A 126 -14.01 -5.30 28.30
CA LYS A 126 -12.86 -4.84 29.12
C LYS A 126 -12.90 -3.34 29.40
N LYS A 127 -13.51 -2.55 28.52
CA LYS A 127 -13.62 -1.10 28.68
C LYS A 127 -14.88 -0.75 29.48
N THR A 128 -14.73 -0.46 30.77
CA THR A 128 -15.84 -0.05 31.64
C THR A 128 -16.42 1.30 31.22
N ARG A 129 -17.46 1.29 30.39
CA ARG A 129 -18.29 2.45 30.08
C ARG A 129 -19.48 2.53 31.05
N ARG A 130 -19.22 2.46 32.36
CA ARG A 130 -20.27 2.70 33.35
C ARG A 130 -20.74 4.14 33.18
N ILE A 131 -21.98 4.28 32.73
CA ILE A 131 -22.71 5.54 32.83
C ILE A 131 -23.12 5.61 34.31
N ASP A 132 -22.56 6.55 35.06
CA ASP A 132 -23.05 6.85 36.42
C ASP A 132 -24.44 7.47 36.28
N LEU A 133 -25.46 6.63 36.42
CA LEU A 133 -26.84 7.07 36.52
C LEU A 133 -27.08 7.51 37.98
N THR A 134 -26.73 8.76 38.29
CA THR A 134 -27.16 9.37 39.54
C THR A 134 -28.67 9.63 39.47
N TYR A 135 -29.46 8.76 40.10
CA TYR A 135 -30.87 9.04 40.38
C TYR A 135 -30.94 10.04 41.55
N LYS A 136 -31.59 11.18 41.34
CA LYS A 136 -31.98 12.13 42.38
C LYS A 136 -33.47 12.03 42.64
#